data_AF-A0A368KJU1-F1
#
_entry.id   AF-A0A368KJU1-F1
#
_cell.length_a   1.000
_cell.length_b   1.000
_cell.length_c   1.000
_cell.angle_alpha   90.00
_cell.angle_beta   90.00
_cell.angle_gamma   90.00
#
_symmetry.space_group_name_H-M   'P 1'
#
loop_
_entity.id
_entity.type
_entity.pdbx_description
1 polymer ?
#
loop_
_entity_poly.entity_id
_entity_poly.type
_entity_poly.pdbx_seq_one_letter_code
_entity_poly.pdbx_strand_id
1 'polypeptide(L)'
;MEARLKGLTPKAESVELMVERIEQAYNAADQLPTDLEALAEARQTIADLARDATKDQARVAGIRENADEIDEKLKKSSDDALDVLRRCETAYSAATSVGLAAAFNERSVSLAKSMWIWVVGLIGALAAGSFFGAGQLHRLSELLKIPNASTSVVVLNMLLSLLSVGAPIWFSWLATKQIGQRFRLAEDYAFKASISRAYEGFRREAARVDKDLEARLLASALTRLDELPIRLVETDSHGSPWHELASSNVVQQAIKVVPGFASQVHDLAIKAVNTIAEKRLRPSAPQVAANEAE
;
A
#
# COMPACT_ATOMS: atom_id res chain seq x y z
N MET A 1 106.05 -90.92 -12.51
CA MET A 1 105.52 -89.65 -13.07
C MET A 1 104.17 -89.26 -12.47
N GLU A 2 103.35 -90.21 -11.98
CA GLU A 2 101.99 -89.96 -11.46
C GLU A 2 101.90 -89.09 -10.18
N ALA A 3 102.88 -89.17 -9.26
CA ALA A 3 102.87 -88.37 -8.03
C ALA A 3 103.12 -86.87 -8.27
N ARG A 4 103.81 -86.49 -9.36
CA ARG A 4 103.98 -85.08 -9.76
C ARG A 4 102.73 -84.53 -10.44
N LEU A 5 101.95 -85.37 -11.12
CA LEU A 5 100.68 -84.99 -11.76
C LEU A 5 99.57 -84.69 -10.75
N LYS A 6 99.45 -85.48 -9.66
CA LYS A 6 98.46 -85.25 -8.58
C LYS A 6 98.71 -84.00 -7.73
N GLY A 7 99.94 -83.48 -7.68
CA GLY A 7 100.27 -82.23 -6.98
C GLY A 7 100.08 -80.97 -7.83
N LEU A 8 99.91 -81.13 -9.16
CA LEU A 8 99.72 -80.04 -10.11
C LEU A 8 98.24 -79.66 -10.27
N THR A 9 97.30 -80.59 -10.06
CA THR A 9 95.85 -80.36 -10.13
C THR A 9 95.32 -79.30 -9.15
N PRO A 10 95.59 -79.34 -7.82
CA PRO A 10 95.11 -78.30 -6.90
C PRO A 10 95.80 -76.94 -7.12
N LYS A 11 97.03 -76.94 -7.66
CA LYS A 11 97.70 -75.70 -8.07
C LYS A 11 97.08 -75.12 -9.34
N ALA A 12 96.68 -75.95 -10.30
CA ALA A 12 95.98 -75.54 -11.50
C ALA A 12 94.63 -74.90 -11.17
N GLU A 13 93.81 -75.52 -10.31
CA GLU A 13 92.54 -74.92 -9.83
C GLU A 13 92.76 -73.58 -9.12
N SER A 14 93.82 -73.46 -8.29
CA SER A 14 94.12 -72.19 -7.62
C SER A 14 94.54 -71.07 -8.58
N VAL A 15 95.25 -71.43 -9.66
CA VAL A 15 95.68 -70.49 -10.70
C VAL A 15 94.49 -70.09 -11.56
N GLU A 16 93.60 -71.03 -11.88
CA GLU A 16 92.36 -70.77 -12.60
C GLU A 16 91.45 -69.79 -11.84
N LEU A 17 91.28 -69.98 -10.52
CA LEU A 17 90.58 -69.02 -9.65
C LEU A 17 91.27 -67.65 -9.57
N MET A 18 92.60 -67.61 -9.57
CA MET A 18 93.35 -66.34 -9.59
C MET A 18 93.16 -65.62 -10.92
N VAL A 19 93.20 -66.34 -12.04
CA VAL A 19 92.98 -65.79 -13.38
C VAL A 19 91.55 -65.27 -13.50
N GLU A 20 90.54 -66.03 -13.04
CA GLU A 20 89.15 -65.59 -13.02
C GLU A 20 88.95 -64.30 -12.20
N ARG A 21 89.58 -64.21 -11.02
CA ARG A 21 89.57 -62.98 -10.22
C ARG A 21 90.24 -61.80 -10.90
N ILE A 22 91.34 -62.03 -11.62
CA ILE A 22 92.05 -61.00 -12.36
C ILE A 22 91.20 -60.53 -13.54
N GLU A 23 90.55 -61.44 -14.26
CA GLU A 23 89.63 -61.11 -15.34
C GLU A 23 88.41 -60.32 -14.83
N GLN A 24 87.82 -60.73 -13.71
CA GLN A 24 86.74 -59.98 -13.06
C GLN A 24 87.18 -58.58 -12.61
N ALA A 25 88.36 -58.47 -11.99
CA ALA A 25 88.92 -57.19 -11.57
C ALA A 25 89.28 -56.29 -12.76
N TYR A 26 89.80 -56.87 -13.84
CA TYR A 26 90.09 -56.18 -15.08
C TYR A 26 88.82 -55.66 -15.74
N ASN A 27 87.79 -56.50 -15.87
CA ASN A 27 86.50 -56.10 -16.44
C ASN A 27 85.82 -55.02 -15.59
N ALA A 28 85.88 -55.12 -14.25
CA ALA A 28 85.36 -54.09 -13.37
C ALA A 28 86.13 -52.77 -13.47
N ALA A 29 87.46 -52.83 -13.63
CA ALA A 29 88.29 -51.64 -13.84
C ALA A 29 88.07 -51.01 -15.23
N ASP A 30 87.77 -51.82 -16.25
CA ASP A 30 87.48 -51.38 -17.62
C ASP A 30 86.10 -50.69 -17.70
N GLN A 31 85.10 -51.15 -16.94
CA GLN A 31 83.77 -50.52 -16.87
C GLN A 31 83.67 -49.35 -15.88
N LEU A 32 84.60 -49.26 -14.92
CA LEU A 32 84.62 -48.21 -13.90
C LEU A 32 84.48 -46.78 -14.46
N PRO A 33 85.16 -46.38 -15.56
CA PRO A 33 85.02 -45.05 -16.13
C PRO A 33 83.60 -44.76 -16.62
N THR A 34 82.96 -45.74 -17.28
CA THR A 34 81.59 -45.63 -17.78
C THR A 34 80.58 -45.54 -16.64
N ASP A 35 80.77 -46.34 -15.57
CA ASP A 35 79.92 -46.28 -14.39
C ASP A 35 80.06 -44.93 -13.65
N LEU A 36 81.28 -44.38 -13.56
CA LEU A 36 81.52 -43.08 -12.95
C LEU A 36 80.88 -41.94 -13.77
N GLU A 37 80.92 -42.03 -15.09
CA GLU A 37 80.27 -41.06 -15.99
C GLU A 37 78.74 -41.13 -15.87
N ALA A 38 78.16 -42.33 -15.86
CA ALA A 38 76.73 -42.53 -15.62
C ALA A 38 76.30 -42.05 -14.22
N LEU A 39 77.12 -42.27 -13.19
CA LEU A 39 76.84 -41.78 -11.84
C LEU A 39 76.92 -40.24 -11.78
N ALA A 40 77.88 -39.63 -12.47
CA ALA A 40 78.00 -38.18 -12.56
C ALA A 40 76.77 -37.57 -13.27
N GLU A 41 76.34 -38.16 -14.37
CA GLU A 41 75.13 -37.75 -15.10
C GLU A 41 73.88 -37.88 -14.23
N ALA A 42 73.68 -39.03 -13.56
CA ALA A 42 72.55 -39.25 -12.66
C ALA A 42 72.54 -38.24 -11.48
N ARG A 43 73.70 -37.90 -10.92
CA ARG A 43 73.81 -36.87 -9.88
C ARG A 43 73.44 -35.49 -10.40
N GLN A 44 73.83 -35.16 -11.63
CA GLN A 44 73.44 -33.91 -12.27
C GLN A 44 71.93 -33.86 -12.49
N THR A 45 71.32 -34.95 -12.96
CA THR A 45 69.85 -35.02 -13.15
C THR A 45 69.10 -34.85 -11.84
N ILE A 46 69.58 -35.47 -10.76
CA ILE A 46 69.00 -35.32 -9.41
C ILE A 46 69.10 -33.88 -8.93
N ALA A 47 70.24 -33.21 -9.17
CA ALA A 47 70.41 -31.81 -8.78
C ALA A 47 69.43 -30.88 -9.54
N ASP A 48 69.23 -31.12 -10.83
CA ASP A 48 68.29 -30.36 -11.65
C ASP A 48 66.84 -30.60 -11.20
N LEU A 49 66.45 -31.86 -10.97
CA LEU A 49 65.13 -32.23 -10.42
C LEU A 49 64.88 -31.59 -9.05
N ALA A 50 65.89 -31.58 -8.16
CA ALA A 50 65.76 -30.95 -6.85
C ALA A 50 65.56 -29.44 -6.97
N ARG A 51 66.24 -28.79 -7.91
CA ARG A 51 66.07 -27.35 -8.18
C ARG A 51 64.66 -27.05 -8.69
N ASP A 52 64.16 -27.85 -9.62
CA ASP A 52 62.82 -27.67 -10.19
C ASP A 52 61.72 -27.96 -9.15
N ALA A 53 61.88 -29.01 -8.34
CA ALA A 53 60.98 -29.29 -7.22
C ALA A 53 60.92 -28.13 -6.21
N THR A 54 62.06 -27.50 -5.90
CA THR A 54 62.11 -26.33 -5.01
C THR A 54 61.37 -25.12 -5.63
N LYS A 55 61.53 -24.90 -6.94
CA LYS A 55 60.84 -23.83 -7.66
C LYS A 55 59.33 -24.06 -7.69
N ASP A 56 58.89 -25.29 -7.92
CA ASP A 56 57.48 -25.61 -7.95
C ASP A 56 56.85 -25.58 -6.55
N GLN A 57 57.58 -25.97 -5.50
CA GLN A 57 57.14 -25.78 -4.12
C GLN A 57 56.88 -24.31 -3.81
N ALA A 58 57.79 -23.40 -4.21
CA ALA A 58 57.60 -21.97 -4.04
C ALA A 58 56.37 -21.46 -4.83
N ARG A 59 56.16 -21.99 -6.04
CA ARG A 59 55.00 -21.64 -6.88
C ARG A 59 53.69 -22.10 -6.26
N VAL A 60 53.64 -23.33 -5.74
CA VAL A 60 52.47 -23.89 -5.04
C VAL A 60 52.16 -23.11 -3.77
N ALA A 61 53.18 -22.70 -3.01
CA ALA A 61 52.98 -21.85 -1.84
C ALA A 61 52.34 -20.50 -2.20
N GLY A 62 52.82 -19.83 -3.26
CA GLY A 62 52.22 -18.57 -3.72
C GLY A 62 50.80 -18.74 -4.28
N ILE A 63 50.51 -19.85 -4.96
CA ILE A 63 49.15 -20.16 -5.41
C ILE A 63 48.22 -20.37 -4.21
N ARG A 64 48.69 -21.05 -3.17
CA ARG A 64 47.90 -21.28 -1.96
C ARG A 64 47.57 -19.98 -1.24
N GLU A 65 48.54 -19.09 -1.07
CA GLU A 65 48.32 -17.77 -0.47
C GLU A 65 47.29 -16.94 -1.26
N ASN A 66 47.42 -16.93 -2.60
CA ASN A 66 46.44 -16.27 -3.47
C ASN A 66 45.04 -16.90 -3.37
N ALA A 67 44.96 -18.23 -3.25
CA ALA A 67 43.68 -18.93 -3.10
C ALA A 67 43.00 -18.56 -1.77
N ASP A 68 43.76 -18.47 -0.68
CA ASP A 68 43.26 -18.05 0.62
C ASP A 68 42.76 -16.59 0.59
N GLU A 69 43.49 -15.68 -0.08
CA GLU A 69 43.02 -14.29 -0.29
C GLU A 69 41.73 -14.21 -1.12
N ILE A 70 41.62 -15.03 -2.18
CA ILE A 70 40.43 -15.05 -3.03
C ILE A 70 39.25 -15.58 -2.23
N ASP A 71 39.43 -16.63 -1.43
CA ASP A 71 38.38 -17.18 -0.57
C ASP A 71 37.86 -16.13 0.44
N GLU A 72 38.76 -15.35 1.04
CA GLU A 72 38.39 -14.27 1.95
C GLU A 72 37.61 -13.16 1.23
N LYS A 73 38.05 -12.75 0.03
CA LYS A 73 37.33 -11.79 -0.81
C LYS A 73 35.96 -12.32 -1.24
N LEU A 74 35.85 -13.62 -1.54
CA LEU A 74 34.60 -14.26 -1.94
C LEU A 74 33.60 -14.28 -0.78
N LYS A 75 34.06 -14.66 0.42
CA LYS A 75 33.25 -14.63 1.65
C LYS A 75 32.72 -13.22 1.92
N LYS A 76 33.61 -12.22 1.87
CA LYS A 76 33.22 -10.83 2.06
C LYS A 76 32.21 -10.36 1.01
N SER A 77 32.44 -10.68 -0.26
CA SER A 77 31.50 -10.34 -1.34
C SER A 77 30.15 -11.04 -1.17
N SER A 78 30.13 -12.27 -0.66
CA SER A 78 28.89 -13.01 -0.36
C SER A 78 28.11 -12.33 0.77
N ASP A 79 28.79 -11.93 1.84
CA ASP A 79 28.19 -11.22 2.97
C ASP A 79 27.63 -9.85 2.55
N ASP A 80 28.40 -9.09 1.76
CA ASP A 80 27.98 -7.81 1.20
C ASP A 80 26.75 -7.98 0.30
N ALA A 81 26.73 -9.01 -0.56
CA ALA A 81 25.59 -9.31 -1.41
C ALA A 81 24.32 -9.68 -0.61
N LEU A 82 24.46 -10.46 0.47
CA LEU A 82 23.35 -10.80 1.37
C LEU A 82 22.79 -9.57 2.08
N ASP A 83 23.64 -8.65 2.56
CA ASP A 83 23.16 -7.43 3.20
C ASP A 83 22.46 -6.50 2.20
N VAL A 84 22.98 -6.38 0.97
CA VAL A 84 22.31 -5.64 -0.11
C VAL A 84 20.94 -6.25 -0.42
N LEU A 85 20.83 -7.57 -0.52
CA LEU A 85 19.57 -8.25 -0.82
C LEU A 85 18.53 -7.99 0.28
N ARG A 86 18.94 -8.09 1.56
CA ARG A 86 18.10 -7.80 2.71
C ARG A 86 17.63 -6.34 2.75
N ARG A 87 18.51 -5.40 2.37
CA ARG A 87 18.17 -3.98 2.25
C ARG A 87 17.19 -3.73 1.11
N CYS A 88 17.37 -4.39 -0.03
CA CYS A 88 16.43 -4.30 -1.16
C CYS A 88 15.05 -4.84 -0.79
N GLU A 89 14.96 -6.00 -0.13
CA GLU A 89 13.68 -6.57 0.32
C GLU A 89 12.97 -5.65 1.33
N THR A 90 13.72 -5.10 2.29
CA THR A 90 13.19 -4.12 3.25
C THR A 90 12.75 -2.82 2.56
N ALA A 91 13.53 -2.32 1.60
CA ALA A 91 13.22 -1.09 0.88
C ALA A 91 12.03 -1.26 -0.05
N TYR A 92 11.91 -2.38 -0.75
CA TYR A 92 10.80 -2.68 -1.66
C TYR A 92 9.49 -2.79 -0.89
N SER A 93 9.50 -3.56 0.20
CA SER A 93 8.34 -3.74 1.05
C SER A 93 7.91 -2.44 1.76
N ALA A 94 8.88 -1.67 2.28
CA ALA A 94 8.63 -0.33 2.80
C ALA A 94 8.10 0.62 1.72
N ALA A 95 8.62 0.57 0.50
CA ALA A 95 8.15 1.42 -0.59
C ALA A 95 6.69 1.12 -0.98
N THR A 96 6.27 -0.16 -0.96
CA THR A 96 4.89 -0.54 -1.28
C THR A 96 3.90 -0.04 -0.23
N SER A 97 4.14 -0.29 1.05
CA SER A 97 3.27 0.12 2.15
C SER A 97 3.29 1.62 2.40
N VAL A 98 4.45 2.27 2.32
CA VAL A 98 4.59 3.73 2.43
C VAL A 98 3.98 4.40 1.21
N GLY A 99 4.17 3.86 0.01
CA GLY A 99 3.55 4.36 -1.22
C GLY A 99 2.03 4.27 -1.18
N LEU A 100 1.49 3.13 -0.73
CA LEU A 100 0.05 2.94 -0.55
C LEU A 100 -0.51 3.89 0.52
N ALA A 101 0.19 4.04 1.65
CA ALA A 101 -0.17 4.99 2.69
C ALA A 101 -0.17 6.43 2.19
N ALA A 102 0.82 6.81 1.36
CA ALA A 102 0.90 8.13 0.76
C ALA A 102 -0.30 8.40 -0.17
N ALA A 103 -0.64 7.45 -1.03
CA ALA A 103 -1.78 7.56 -1.95
C ALA A 103 -3.12 7.70 -1.18
N PHE A 104 -3.33 6.90 -0.13
CA PHE A 104 -4.53 7.04 0.71
C PHE A 104 -4.59 8.36 1.46
N ASN A 105 -3.45 8.82 1.97
CA ASN A 105 -3.34 10.10 2.66
C ASN A 105 -3.58 11.29 1.73
N GLU A 106 -3.09 11.23 0.49
CA GLU A 106 -3.37 12.25 -0.53
C GLU A 106 -4.86 12.28 -0.87
N ARG A 107 -5.50 11.11 -0.98
CA ARG A 107 -6.94 11.01 -1.20
C ARG A 107 -7.74 11.56 -0.01
N SER A 108 -7.39 11.21 1.23
CA SER A 108 -8.11 11.74 2.41
C SER A 108 -8.00 13.26 2.51
N VAL A 109 -6.80 13.82 2.30
CA VAL A 109 -6.56 15.27 2.34
C VAL A 109 -7.29 16.00 1.21
N SER A 110 -7.30 15.47 -0.02
CA SER A 110 -8.02 16.08 -1.13
C SER A 110 -9.54 16.09 -0.91
N LEU A 111 -10.10 15.01 -0.36
CA LEU A 111 -11.51 14.95 0.04
C LEU A 111 -11.83 15.96 1.17
N ALA A 112 -10.95 16.06 2.18
CA ALA A 112 -11.10 17.02 3.27
C ALA A 112 -11.06 18.48 2.79
N LYS A 113 -10.13 18.82 1.88
CA LYS A 113 -10.09 20.14 1.24
C LYS A 113 -11.37 20.43 0.44
N SER A 114 -11.86 19.43 -0.30
CA SER A 114 -13.08 19.59 -1.09
C SER A 114 -14.33 19.70 -0.21
N MET A 115 -14.33 19.12 1.00
CA MET A 115 -15.41 19.27 1.97
C MET A 115 -15.53 20.72 2.47
N TRP A 116 -14.41 21.40 2.71
CA TRP A 116 -14.39 22.80 3.16
C TRP A 116 -15.09 23.76 2.19
N ILE A 117 -15.06 23.49 0.89
CA ILE A 117 -15.81 24.26 -0.11
C ILE A 117 -17.32 24.19 0.15
N TRP A 118 -17.83 23.01 0.50
CA TRP A 118 -19.25 22.83 0.87
C TRP A 118 -19.58 23.46 2.22
N VAL A 119 -18.66 23.45 3.18
CA VAL A 119 -18.85 24.13 4.47
C VAL A 119 -18.99 25.64 4.26
N VAL A 120 -18.12 26.25 3.45
CA VAL A 120 -18.22 27.67 3.09
C VAL A 120 -19.51 27.94 2.33
N GLY A 121 -19.87 27.08 1.39
CA GLY A 121 -21.16 27.16 0.68
C GLY A 121 -22.36 27.10 1.61
N LEU A 122 -22.35 26.20 2.61
CA LEU A 122 -23.40 26.07 3.61
C LEU A 122 -23.55 27.34 4.45
N ILE A 123 -22.42 27.89 4.93
CA ILE A 123 -22.41 29.16 5.68
C ILE A 123 -23.00 30.29 4.81
N GLY A 124 -22.60 30.37 3.54
CA GLY A 124 -23.13 31.34 2.59
C GLY A 124 -24.64 31.18 2.35
N ALA A 125 -25.12 29.94 2.22
CA ALA A 125 -26.54 29.66 2.04
C ALA A 125 -27.37 29.99 3.29
N LEU A 126 -26.84 29.74 4.49
CA LEU A 126 -27.50 30.13 5.74
C LEU A 126 -27.57 31.66 5.87
N ALA A 127 -26.50 32.38 5.54
CA ALA A 127 -26.48 33.84 5.54
C ALA A 127 -27.47 34.42 4.52
N ALA A 128 -27.48 33.89 3.30
CA ALA A 128 -28.44 34.29 2.25
C ALA A 128 -29.88 33.99 2.67
N GLY A 129 -30.15 32.80 3.19
CA GLY A 129 -31.46 32.41 3.70
C GLY A 129 -31.95 33.32 4.83
N SER A 130 -31.06 33.71 5.75
CA SER A 130 -31.37 34.66 6.81
C SER A 130 -31.66 36.07 6.27
N PHE A 131 -30.88 36.54 5.29
CA PHE A 131 -31.07 37.87 4.69
C PHE A 131 -32.37 37.96 3.87
N PHE A 132 -32.59 37.02 2.94
CA PHE A 132 -33.81 36.97 2.14
C PHE A 132 -35.04 36.64 2.99
N GLY A 133 -34.89 35.76 3.98
CA GLY A 133 -35.95 35.42 4.93
C GLY A 133 -36.42 36.63 5.74
N ALA A 134 -35.50 37.38 6.35
CA ALA A 134 -35.82 38.58 7.11
C ALA A 134 -36.48 39.66 6.23
N GLY A 135 -35.95 39.91 5.04
CA GLY A 135 -36.51 40.87 4.09
C GLY A 135 -37.93 40.48 3.63
N GLN A 136 -38.18 39.19 3.42
CA GLN A 136 -39.50 38.72 3.00
C GLN A 136 -40.51 38.69 4.14
N LEU A 137 -40.08 38.36 5.37
CA LEU A 137 -40.92 38.46 6.56
C LEU A 137 -41.36 39.91 6.80
N HIS A 138 -40.44 40.87 6.61
CA HIS A 138 -40.73 42.30 6.74
C HIS A 138 -41.76 42.76 5.69
N ARG A 139 -41.55 42.39 4.41
CA ARG A 139 -42.51 42.69 3.32
C ARG A 139 -43.89 42.07 3.54
N LEU A 140 -43.96 40.84 4.05
CA LEU A 140 -45.23 40.20 4.40
C LEU A 140 -45.90 40.90 5.58
N SER A 141 -45.14 41.32 6.60
CA SER A 141 -45.66 42.04 7.76
C SER A 141 -46.22 43.42 7.42
N GLU A 142 -45.66 44.07 6.40
CA GLU A 142 -46.09 45.38 5.91
C GLU A 142 -47.35 45.25 5.02
N LEU A 143 -47.40 44.25 4.15
CA LEU A 143 -48.56 43.95 3.31
C LEU A 143 -49.79 43.49 4.13
N LEU A 144 -49.58 42.85 5.28
CA LEU A 144 -50.65 42.47 6.22
C LEU A 144 -51.27 43.66 6.97
N LYS A 145 -50.60 44.81 7.01
CA LYS A 145 -51.09 46.03 7.68
C LYS A 145 -51.97 46.91 6.77
N ILE A 146 -52.03 46.63 5.47
CA ILE A 146 -52.81 47.42 4.50
C ILE A 146 -54.22 46.83 4.37
N PRO A 147 -55.30 47.58 4.67
CA PRO A 147 -56.66 47.15 4.38
C PRO A 147 -56.87 47.17 2.85
N ASN A 148 -57.34 46.05 2.27
CA ASN A 148 -57.55 45.82 0.82
C ASN A 148 -56.32 45.43 -0.02
N ALA A 149 -55.42 44.58 0.49
CA ALA A 149 -54.46 43.90 -0.37
C ALA A 149 -55.16 42.91 -1.32
N SER A 150 -54.93 43.04 -2.63
CA SER A 150 -55.44 42.12 -3.64
C SER A 150 -54.90 40.70 -3.36
N THR A 151 -55.81 39.75 -3.17
CA THR A 151 -55.48 38.36 -2.80
C THR A 151 -54.47 37.74 -3.78
N SER A 152 -54.52 38.11 -5.06
CA SER A 152 -53.58 37.67 -6.10
C SER A 152 -52.14 38.12 -5.85
N VAL A 153 -51.92 39.37 -5.41
CA VAL A 153 -50.58 39.90 -5.11
C VAL A 153 -50.01 39.26 -3.86
N VAL A 154 -50.85 39.00 -2.84
CA VAL A 154 -50.42 38.28 -1.62
C VAL A 154 -50.01 36.85 -1.95
N VAL A 155 -50.78 36.12 -2.76
CA VAL A 155 -50.44 34.75 -3.19
C VAL A 155 -49.18 34.72 -4.06
N LEU A 156 -49.02 35.66 -5.00
CA LEU A 156 -47.83 35.75 -5.84
C LEU A 156 -46.57 36.03 -5.00
N ASN A 157 -46.65 36.95 -4.03
CA ASN A 157 -45.54 37.27 -3.12
C ASN A 157 -45.21 36.11 -2.17
N MET A 158 -46.21 35.33 -1.77
CA MET A 158 -46.03 34.12 -0.97
C MET A 158 -45.36 32.99 -1.78
N LEU A 159 -45.70 32.84 -3.06
CA LEU A 159 -45.02 31.92 -3.99
C LEU A 159 -43.57 32.34 -4.25
N LEU A 160 -43.33 33.62 -4.52
CA LEU A 160 -41.99 34.19 -4.69
C LEU A 160 -41.15 34.06 -3.41
N SER A 161 -41.77 34.24 -2.24
CA SER A 161 -41.15 34.00 -0.93
C SER A 161 -40.71 32.55 -0.78
N LEU A 162 -41.61 31.61 -1.08
CA LEU A 162 -41.33 30.18 -0.94
C LEU A 162 -40.22 29.73 -1.89
N LEU A 163 -40.20 30.26 -3.11
CA LEU A 163 -39.16 29.97 -4.09
C LEU A 163 -37.81 30.60 -3.70
N SER A 164 -37.82 31.85 -3.21
CA SER A 164 -36.62 32.59 -2.82
C SER A 164 -35.95 32.04 -1.55
N VAL A 165 -36.73 31.61 -0.57
CA VAL A 165 -36.20 31.00 0.68
C VAL A 165 -35.96 29.51 0.50
N GLY A 166 -36.68 28.85 -0.41
CA GLY A 166 -36.54 27.44 -0.72
C GLY A 166 -35.17 27.07 -1.32
N ALA A 167 -34.60 27.93 -2.18
CA ALA A 167 -33.30 27.65 -2.80
C ALA A 167 -32.13 27.59 -1.78
N PRO A 168 -31.96 28.56 -0.86
CA PRO A 168 -30.96 28.46 0.21
C PRO A 168 -31.17 27.26 1.15
N ILE A 169 -32.42 26.95 1.50
CA ILE A 169 -32.75 25.79 2.37
C ILE A 169 -32.41 24.48 1.66
N TRP A 170 -32.78 24.35 0.39
CA TRP A 170 -32.45 23.17 -0.42
C TRP A 170 -30.94 22.97 -0.54
N PHE A 171 -30.21 24.05 -0.83
CA PHE A 171 -28.76 24.01 -0.92
C PHE A 171 -28.12 23.65 0.43
N SER A 172 -28.62 24.20 1.54
CA SER A 172 -28.14 23.89 2.89
C SER A 172 -28.29 22.40 3.23
N TRP A 173 -29.45 21.81 2.88
CA TRP A 173 -29.68 20.38 3.03
C TRP A 173 -28.74 19.53 2.17
N LEU A 174 -28.60 19.88 0.88
CA LEU A 174 -27.69 19.19 -0.04
C LEU A 174 -26.23 19.26 0.44
N ALA A 175 -25.79 20.44 0.88
CA ALA A 175 -24.45 20.68 1.40
C ALA A 175 -24.19 19.82 2.65
N THR A 176 -25.16 19.72 3.55
CA THR A 176 -25.06 18.88 4.76
C THR A 176 -24.86 17.40 4.40
N LYS A 177 -25.62 16.87 3.42
CA LYS A 177 -25.43 15.49 2.92
C LYS A 177 -24.05 15.29 2.28
N GLN A 178 -23.61 16.23 1.43
CA GLN A 178 -22.30 16.16 0.77
C GLN A 178 -21.14 16.24 1.76
N ILE A 179 -21.26 17.06 2.81
CA ILE A 179 -20.27 17.15 3.89
C ILE A 179 -20.16 15.82 4.63
N GLY A 180 -21.28 15.22 5.03
CA GLY A 180 -21.30 13.94 5.72
C GLY A 180 -20.67 12.80 4.91
N GLN A 181 -21.02 12.69 3.63
CA GLN A 181 -20.43 11.68 2.74
C GLN A 181 -18.92 11.84 2.58
N ARG A 182 -18.46 13.07 2.34
CA ARG A 182 -17.04 13.38 2.15
C ARG A 182 -16.23 13.20 3.43
N PHE A 183 -16.82 13.49 4.59
CA PHE A 183 -16.18 13.27 5.89
C PHE A 183 -15.94 11.79 6.15
N ARG A 184 -16.97 10.96 5.99
CA ARG A 184 -16.86 9.50 6.20
C ARG A 184 -15.85 8.88 5.24
N LEU A 185 -15.83 9.33 3.99
CA LEU A 185 -14.91 8.84 2.98
C LEU A 185 -13.45 9.30 3.25
N ALA A 186 -13.26 10.55 3.69
CA ALA A 186 -11.94 11.05 4.09
C ALA A 186 -11.39 10.30 5.31
N GLU A 187 -12.24 10.02 6.30
CA GLU A 187 -11.86 9.27 7.51
C GLU A 187 -11.49 7.82 7.19
N ASP A 188 -12.24 7.14 6.31
CA ASP A 188 -11.90 5.77 5.86
C ASP A 188 -10.52 5.73 5.18
N TYR A 189 -10.25 6.69 4.28
CA TYR A 189 -8.93 6.78 3.63
C TYR A 189 -7.81 7.15 4.62
N ALA A 190 -8.08 8.01 5.60
CA ALA A 190 -7.12 8.34 6.65
C ALA A 190 -6.81 7.11 7.52
N PHE A 191 -7.82 6.32 7.87
CA PHE A 191 -7.67 5.07 8.58
C PHE A 191 -6.83 4.06 7.78
N LYS A 192 -7.12 3.87 6.49
CA LYS A 192 -6.33 3.01 5.59
C LYS A 192 -4.88 3.46 5.46
N ALA A 193 -4.63 4.77 5.39
CA ALA A 193 -3.28 5.31 5.41
C ALA A 193 -2.55 4.99 6.73
N SER A 194 -3.23 5.14 7.87
CA SER A 194 -2.63 4.86 9.19
C SER A 194 -2.28 3.37 9.37
N ILE A 195 -3.15 2.45 8.97
CA ILE A 195 -2.90 1.00 9.00
C ILE A 195 -1.74 0.65 8.10
N SER A 196 -1.70 1.20 6.87
CA SER A 196 -0.64 0.92 5.91
C SER A 196 0.74 1.36 6.43
N ARG A 197 0.82 2.49 7.16
CA ARG A 197 2.06 2.92 7.83
C ARG A 197 2.42 2.04 9.02
N ALA A 198 1.43 1.69 9.85
CA ALA A 198 1.64 0.86 11.03
C ALA A 198 2.07 -0.57 10.66
N TYR A 199 1.61 -1.09 9.51
CA TYR A 199 1.94 -2.41 9.00
C TYR A 199 3.44 -2.63 8.85
N GLU A 200 4.22 -1.64 8.40
CA GLU A 200 5.69 -1.79 8.33
C GLU A 200 6.33 -1.99 9.69
N GLY A 201 5.89 -1.24 10.70
CA GLY A 201 6.37 -1.38 12.07
C GLY A 201 6.04 -2.75 12.63
N PHE A 202 4.76 -3.15 12.52
CA PHE A 202 4.29 -4.43 13.03
C PHE A 202 4.84 -5.63 12.27
N ARG A 203 5.03 -5.54 10.95
CA ARG A 203 5.65 -6.63 10.17
C ARG A 203 7.08 -6.87 10.64
N ARG A 204 7.85 -5.80 10.89
CA ARG A 204 9.24 -5.90 11.35
C ARG A 204 9.35 -6.50 12.75
N GLU A 205 8.38 -6.23 13.63
CA GLU A 205 8.30 -6.87 14.94
C GLU A 205 7.81 -8.31 14.86
N ALA A 206 6.77 -8.59 14.05
CA ALA A 206 6.21 -9.92 13.88
C ALA A 206 7.22 -10.90 13.26
N ALA A 207 7.96 -10.48 12.24
CA ALA A 207 9.01 -11.28 11.60
C ALA A 207 10.15 -11.67 12.57
N ARG A 208 10.33 -10.95 13.69
CA ARG A 208 11.30 -11.30 14.74
C ARG A 208 10.75 -12.31 15.74
N VAL A 209 9.42 -12.41 15.87
CA VAL A 209 8.75 -13.26 16.86
C VAL A 209 8.38 -14.60 16.22
N ASP A 210 7.60 -14.59 15.14
CA ASP A 210 7.08 -15.80 14.50
C ASP A 210 6.60 -15.52 13.06
N LYS A 211 6.90 -16.44 12.12
CA LYS A 211 6.41 -16.40 10.75
C LYS A 211 4.90 -16.57 10.65
N ASP A 212 4.28 -17.37 11.54
CA ASP A 212 2.83 -17.54 11.54
C ASP A 212 2.11 -16.25 11.98
N LEU A 213 2.73 -15.48 12.88
CA LEU A 213 2.23 -14.18 13.30
C LEU A 213 2.31 -13.15 12.15
N GLU A 214 3.40 -13.15 11.40
CA GLU A 214 3.57 -12.30 10.21
C GLU A 214 2.51 -12.61 9.15
N ALA A 215 2.25 -13.89 8.87
CA ALA A 215 1.21 -14.30 7.91
C ALA A 215 -0.20 -13.86 8.35
N ARG A 216 -0.52 -13.99 9.66
CA ARG A 216 -1.79 -13.52 10.22
C ARG A 216 -1.92 -11.99 10.16
N LEU A 217 -0.83 -11.27 10.40
CA LEU A 217 -0.78 -9.81 10.30
C LEU A 217 -1.06 -9.36 8.85
N LEU A 218 -0.41 -9.97 7.87
CA LEU A 218 -0.63 -9.72 6.44
C LEU A 218 -2.10 -10.00 6.06
N ALA A 219 -2.64 -11.14 6.46
CA ALA A 219 -4.03 -11.50 6.17
C ALA A 219 -5.03 -10.50 6.79
N SER A 220 -4.79 -10.07 8.03
CA SER A 220 -5.60 -9.04 8.68
C SER A 220 -5.48 -7.68 8.00
N ALA A 221 -4.29 -7.29 7.54
CA ALA A 221 -4.07 -6.03 6.85
C ALA A 221 -4.75 -6.02 5.47
N LEU A 222 -4.61 -7.10 4.70
CA LEU A 222 -5.30 -7.29 3.41
C LEU A 222 -6.82 -7.19 3.57
N THR A 223 -7.37 -7.89 4.57
CA THR A 223 -8.82 -7.83 4.86
C THR A 223 -9.29 -6.40 5.11
N ARG A 224 -8.51 -5.57 5.81
CA ARG A 224 -8.84 -4.16 6.09
C ARG A 224 -8.68 -3.25 4.88
N LEU A 225 -7.72 -3.55 4.00
CA LEU A 225 -7.52 -2.83 2.75
C LEU A 225 -8.64 -3.11 1.74
N ASP A 226 -9.12 -4.35 1.69
CA ASP A 226 -10.18 -4.82 0.80
C ASP A 226 -11.59 -4.39 1.25
N GLU A 227 -11.76 -3.87 2.47
CA GLU A 227 -13.04 -3.33 2.93
C GLU A 227 -13.50 -2.16 2.03
N LEU A 228 -14.65 -2.37 1.38
CA LEU A 228 -15.26 -1.41 0.45
C LEU A 228 -15.57 -0.07 1.15
N PRO A 229 -15.15 1.08 0.57
CA PRO A 229 -15.43 2.42 1.12
C PRO A 229 -16.93 2.74 1.26
N ILE A 230 -17.77 2.01 0.54
CA ILE A 230 -19.20 2.30 0.32
C ILE A 230 -20.05 1.95 1.55
N ARG A 231 -19.54 1.16 2.51
CA ARG A 231 -20.29 0.79 3.73
C ARG A 231 -20.71 2.00 4.58
N LEU A 232 -19.95 3.09 4.52
CA LEU A 232 -20.22 4.31 5.27
C LEU A 232 -20.96 5.38 4.45
N VAL A 233 -21.26 5.13 3.17
CA VAL A 233 -22.09 6.03 2.38
C VAL A 233 -23.54 5.58 2.56
N GLU A 234 -24.36 6.44 3.18
CA GLU A 234 -25.80 6.20 3.35
C GLU A 234 -26.42 5.82 2.00
N THR A 235 -27.03 4.64 1.96
CA THR A 235 -27.63 4.06 0.76
C THR A 235 -28.93 4.77 0.38
N ASP A 236 -29.54 5.49 1.33
CA ASP A 236 -30.81 6.18 1.15
C ASP A 236 -30.61 7.58 0.55
N SER A 237 -30.42 7.61 -0.77
CA SER A 237 -30.36 8.84 -1.55
C SER A 237 -31.76 9.43 -1.73
N HIS A 238 -32.27 10.12 -0.70
CA HIS A 238 -33.52 10.86 -0.82
C HIS A 238 -33.35 12.01 -1.82
N GLY A 239 -34.30 12.19 -2.74
CA GLY A 239 -34.19 13.21 -3.80
C GLY A 239 -34.53 14.64 -3.37
N SER A 240 -35.11 14.83 -2.17
CA SER A 240 -35.47 16.15 -1.65
C SER A 240 -35.59 16.18 -0.12
N PRO A 241 -35.48 17.36 0.52
CA PRO A 241 -35.71 17.51 1.96
C PRO A 241 -37.10 17.03 2.39
N TRP A 242 -38.10 17.25 1.54
CA TRP A 242 -39.48 16.80 1.79
C TRP A 242 -39.63 15.28 1.68
N HIS A 243 -38.90 14.66 0.76
CA HIS A 243 -38.88 13.21 0.60
C HIS A 243 -38.24 12.52 1.81
N GLU A 244 -37.18 13.09 2.37
CA GLU A 244 -36.54 12.60 3.61
C GLU A 244 -37.42 12.83 4.85
N LEU A 245 -38.09 13.98 4.95
CA LEU A 245 -39.00 14.25 6.06
C LEU A 245 -40.18 13.25 6.07
N ALA A 246 -40.75 12.97 4.89
CA ALA A 246 -41.87 12.05 4.72
C ALA A 246 -41.49 10.58 4.97
N SER A 247 -40.25 10.18 4.64
CA SER A 247 -39.75 8.82 4.87
C SER A 247 -39.15 8.62 6.25
N SER A 248 -38.96 9.70 7.04
CA SER A 248 -38.29 9.61 8.33
C SER A 248 -39.01 8.66 9.29
N ASN A 249 -38.24 7.81 9.98
CA ASN A 249 -38.75 6.87 10.97
C ASN A 249 -39.55 7.56 12.08
N VAL A 250 -39.22 8.82 12.41
CA VAL A 250 -39.94 9.63 13.39
C VAL A 250 -41.36 9.97 12.90
N VAL A 251 -41.52 10.38 11.64
CA VAL A 251 -42.84 10.66 11.05
C VAL A 251 -43.63 9.37 10.88
N GLN A 252 -43.01 8.29 10.43
CA GLN A 252 -43.68 6.99 10.34
C GLN A 252 -44.11 6.45 11.70
N GLN A 253 -43.30 6.65 12.74
CA GLN A 253 -43.60 6.22 14.10
C GLN A 253 -44.67 7.12 14.72
N ALA A 254 -44.67 8.43 14.46
CA ALA A 254 -45.75 9.33 14.84
C ALA A 254 -47.09 8.95 14.18
N ILE A 255 -47.08 8.61 12.89
CA ILE A 255 -48.27 8.12 12.16
C ILE A 255 -48.79 6.80 12.75
N LYS A 256 -47.90 5.91 13.20
CA LYS A 256 -48.27 4.61 13.80
C LYS A 256 -48.71 4.71 15.26
N VAL A 257 -48.14 5.61 16.04
CA VAL A 257 -48.34 5.71 17.50
C VAL A 257 -49.49 6.63 17.88
N VAL A 258 -49.79 7.67 17.09
CA VAL A 258 -50.87 8.63 17.37
C VAL A 258 -52.14 8.24 16.59
N PRO A 259 -53.17 7.67 17.24
CA PRO A 259 -54.42 7.32 16.55
C PRO A 259 -55.10 8.59 16.02
N GLY A 260 -55.44 8.58 14.72
CA GLY A 260 -56.11 9.70 14.06
C GLY A 260 -55.20 10.81 13.53
N PHE A 261 -53.87 10.72 13.68
CA PHE A 261 -52.94 11.71 13.14
C PHE A 261 -52.98 11.76 11.60
N ALA A 262 -52.99 10.59 10.94
CA ALA A 262 -53.09 10.52 9.48
C ALA A 262 -54.40 11.12 8.95
N SER A 263 -55.53 10.87 9.62
CA SER A 263 -56.82 11.44 9.24
C SER A 263 -56.89 12.95 9.49
N GLN A 264 -56.30 13.45 10.59
CA GLN A 264 -56.26 14.89 10.86
C GLN A 264 -55.37 15.65 9.87
N VAL A 265 -54.23 15.07 9.48
CA VAL A 265 -53.37 15.64 8.44
C VAL A 265 -54.07 15.63 7.08
N HIS A 266 -54.78 14.54 6.75
CA HIS A 266 -55.58 14.43 5.53
C HIS A 266 -56.74 15.44 5.51
N ASP A 267 -57.47 15.59 6.62
CA ASP A 267 -58.56 16.55 6.73
C ASP A 267 -58.07 18.00 6.69
N LEU A 268 -56.91 18.29 7.25
CA LEU A 268 -56.28 19.61 7.16
C LEU A 268 -55.84 19.91 5.73
N ALA A 269 -55.28 18.92 5.02
CA ALA A 269 -54.91 19.05 3.62
C ALA A 269 -56.14 19.28 2.73
N ILE A 270 -57.22 18.53 2.93
CA ILE A 270 -58.49 18.72 2.20
C ILE A 270 -59.10 20.09 2.53
N LYS A 271 -59.12 20.51 3.80
CA LYS A 271 -59.61 21.84 4.19
C LYS A 271 -58.79 22.95 3.57
N ALA A 272 -57.46 22.82 3.49
CA ALA A 272 -56.58 23.79 2.85
C ALA A 272 -56.83 23.86 1.34
N VAL A 273 -56.97 22.71 0.66
CA VAL A 273 -57.29 22.66 -0.78
C VAL A 273 -58.67 23.25 -1.06
N ASN A 274 -59.67 22.93 -0.23
CA ASN A 274 -61.04 23.43 -0.39
C ASN A 274 -61.15 24.92 -0.07
N THR A 275 -60.44 25.45 0.93
CA THR A 275 -60.40 26.90 1.19
C THR A 275 -59.69 27.67 0.07
N ILE A 276 -58.66 27.09 -0.55
CA ILE A 276 -58.03 27.65 -1.76
C ILE A 276 -58.99 27.61 -2.95
N ALA A 277 -59.76 26.52 -3.11
CA ALA A 277 -60.75 26.38 -4.17
C ALA A 277 -61.94 27.34 -4.00
N GLU A 278 -62.48 27.47 -2.78
CA GLU A 278 -63.59 28.37 -2.43
C GLU A 278 -63.21 29.84 -2.62
N LYS A 279 -61.96 30.22 -2.30
CA LYS A 279 -61.48 31.59 -2.53
C LYS A 279 -61.34 31.93 -4.02
N ARG A 280 -61.20 30.92 -4.89
CA ARG A 280 -61.20 31.06 -6.36
C ARG A 280 -62.61 31.19 -6.95
N LEU A 281 -63.64 30.78 -6.20
CA LEU A 281 -65.03 30.66 -6.65
C LEU A 281 -65.96 31.79 -6.20
N ARG A 282 -65.47 32.84 -5.51
CA ARG A 282 -66.24 34.06 -5.24
C ARG A 282 -65.91 35.13 -6.28
N PRO A 283 -66.78 35.40 -7.29
CA PRO A 283 -66.72 36.64 -8.03
C PRO A 283 -67.08 37.79 -7.09
N SER A 284 -66.41 38.94 -7.21
CA SER A 284 -66.91 40.18 -6.64
C SER A 284 -68.30 40.46 -7.21
N ALA A 285 -69.33 40.43 -6.37
CA ALA A 285 -70.68 40.79 -6.79
C ALA A 285 -70.70 42.26 -7.26
N PRO A 286 -71.35 42.59 -8.40
CA PRO A 286 -71.52 43.97 -8.83
C PRO A 286 -72.60 44.64 -7.98
N GLN A 287 -72.29 45.78 -7.36
CA GLN A 287 -73.32 46.69 -6.85
C GLN A 287 -73.92 47.43 -8.06
N VAL A 288 -75.14 47.04 -8.44
CA VAL A 288 -76.02 47.86 -9.29
C VAL A 288 -77.26 48.21 -8.47
N ALA A 289 -77.39 49.49 -8.17
CA ALA A 289 -78.67 50.14 -7.92
C ALA A 289 -78.62 51.54 -8.54
N ALA A 290 -79.11 51.63 -9.78
CA ALA A 290 -79.83 52.80 -10.29
C ALA A 290 -81.07 53.03 -9.37
N ASN A 291 -81.69 54.19 -9.18
CA ASN A 291 -81.72 55.47 -9.88
C ASN A 291 -82.57 56.46 -9.04
N GLU A 292 -82.60 57.73 -9.49
CA GLU A 292 -83.70 58.72 -9.41
C GLU A 292 -83.75 59.83 -8.33
N ALA A 293 -83.85 61.07 -8.88
CA ALA A 293 -84.43 62.34 -8.39
C ALA A 293 -83.78 62.97 -7.14
N GLU A 294 -83.31 64.21 -7.13
CA GLU A 294 -83.73 65.47 -7.76
C GLU A 294 -82.50 66.34 -8.07
#